data_AF-A0A358NCS4-F1
#
_entry.id   AF-A0A358NCS4-F1
#
_cell.length_a   1.000
_cell.length_b   1.000
_cell.length_c   1.000
_cell.angle_alpha   90.00
_cell.angle_beta   90.00
_cell.angle_gamma   90.00
#
_symmetry.space_group_name_H-M   'P 1'
#
loop_
_entity.id
_entity.type
_entity.pdbx_description
1 polymer ?
#
loop_
_entity_poly.entity_id
_entity_poly.type
_entity_poly.pdbx_seq_one_letter_code
_entity_poly.pdbx_strand_id
1 'polypeptide(L)'
;MNRLMLTLLTLCVAVFTLTGSAKAETWTDNTGKFQIEAEFSGVNGKNVVLTKADGKTIEVPINRLSAASHARAKELYTASQGGGSASPTSPAAEMPKPPVASANANPNFKVPVAPAVAPLPAFPENATLQATFDFCRDQMMAGHPEVFWQALPEDMRQMIDSQEFRSTMAESLKSQQQTMKQVEGLFQKLAQVLVTQKQYVMNTPMLVQAVPPGMMPMVQQGYDPVVGTVYELGMLIFDLPSIDTQTMSEMMDSHGPKLGGHLKGIVAMLPPGMAQQALAGITIQQTDNDNGTLTIPGEAGPEVTQMVRYMGRWIPKEMADEWQAKKESMLAEMKTELAAAQQGEQAAQANMMAGMMITVVGGILDPMLAAKSQAEFDQALMQVMQLAPMLGLGGGGGPAGGFPGGPGFPGGPGGPGFPGGAEPAGPGSDDAFPF
;
A
#
# COMPACT_ATOMS: atom_id res chain seq x y z
N MET A 1 14.07 -16.27 -8.40
CA MET A 1 13.17 -15.60 -7.45
C MET A 1 12.24 -14.75 -8.28
N ASN A 2 11.08 -15.31 -8.61
CA ASN A 2 10.22 -14.86 -9.70
C ASN A 2 9.67 -13.44 -9.47
N ARG A 3 9.55 -12.69 -10.57
CA ARG A 3 9.02 -11.31 -10.68
C ARG A 3 7.72 -11.05 -9.91
N LEU A 4 6.97 -12.09 -9.57
CA LEU A 4 5.70 -12.10 -8.83
C LEU A 4 5.83 -11.87 -7.32
N MET A 5 6.85 -12.39 -6.65
CA MET A 5 7.05 -12.13 -5.21
C MET A 5 7.57 -10.71 -4.98
N LEU A 6 8.30 -10.17 -5.96
CA LEU A 6 8.71 -8.77 -6.00
C LEU A 6 7.54 -7.86 -6.36
N THR A 7 6.60 -8.25 -7.24
CA THR A 7 5.40 -7.44 -7.53
C THR A 7 4.38 -7.45 -6.41
N LEU A 8 4.23 -8.54 -5.64
CA LEU A 8 3.38 -8.54 -4.43
C LEU A 8 3.96 -7.65 -3.31
N LEU A 9 5.29 -7.64 -3.15
CA LEU A 9 5.99 -6.73 -2.23
C LEU A 9 5.98 -5.28 -2.74
N THR A 10 6.02 -5.07 -4.07
CA THR A 10 5.92 -3.75 -4.70
C THR A 10 4.48 -3.21 -4.66
N LEU A 11 3.46 -4.07 -4.74
CA LEU A 11 2.04 -3.70 -4.61
C LEU A 11 1.70 -3.21 -3.20
N CYS A 12 2.36 -3.75 -2.17
CA CYS A 12 2.23 -3.25 -0.79
C CYS A 12 2.96 -1.91 -0.54
N VAL A 13 3.94 -1.53 -1.38
CA VAL A 13 4.72 -0.28 -1.24
C VAL A 13 4.24 0.83 -2.20
N ALA A 14 3.51 0.50 -3.27
CA ALA A 14 2.99 1.47 -4.24
C ALA A 14 1.75 2.25 -3.80
N VAL A 15 1.25 2.08 -2.57
CA VAL A 15 0.03 2.76 -2.07
C VAL A 15 0.26 4.23 -1.67
N PHE A 16 1.50 4.75 -1.70
CA PHE A 16 1.79 6.13 -1.23
C PHE A 16 1.98 7.20 -2.31
N THR A 17 1.68 6.95 -3.58
CA THR A 17 1.69 8.00 -4.62
C THR A 17 0.29 8.23 -5.22
N LEU A 18 -0.66 8.65 -4.38
CA LEU A 18 -1.92 9.24 -4.83
C LEU A 18 -1.88 10.76 -4.60
N THR A 19 -1.21 11.48 -5.49
CA THR A 19 -1.49 12.90 -5.70
C THR A 19 -2.77 13.02 -6.53
N GLY A 20 -3.92 12.85 -5.88
CA GLY A 20 -5.24 13.02 -6.52
C GLY A 20 -5.69 14.48 -6.48
N SER A 21 -5.78 15.13 -7.66
CA SER A 21 -6.55 16.37 -7.81
C SER A 21 -8.04 16.09 -7.63
N ALA A 22 -8.68 16.71 -6.63
CA ALA A 22 -10.12 16.61 -6.38
C ALA A 22 -10.94 17.32 -7.49
N LYS A 23 -12.03 16.68 -7.96
CA LYS A 23 -12.93 17.23 -9.01
C LYS A 23 -14.23 17.74 -8.38
N ALA A 24 -14.55 19.03 -8.58
CA ALA A 24 -15.80 19.66 -8.16
C ALA A 24 -16.98 19.31 -9.11
N GLU A 25 -18.20 19.12 -8.57
CA GLU A 25 -19.43 18.83 -9.34
C GLU A 25 -20.18 20.14 -9.68
N THR A 26 -20.81 20.23 -10.87
CA THR A 26 -21.52 21.44 -11.32
C THR A 26 -22.99 21.47 -10.85
N TRP A 27 -23.36 22.45 -10.04
CA TRP A 27 -24.73 22.71 -9.59
C TRP A 27 -25.38 23.81 -10.42
N THR A 28 -26.61 23.58 -10.85
CA THR A 28 -27.33 24.49 -11.74
C THR A 28 -28.60 25.01 -11.08
N ASP A 29 -28.88 26.30 -11.25
CA ASP A 29 -30.10 26.93 -10.77
C ASP A 29 -31.34 26.60 -11.61
N ASN A 30 -32.53 26.92 -11.11
CA ASN A 30 -33.80 26.62 -11.78
C ASN A 30 -34.01 27.42 -13.08
N THR A 31 -33.24 28.49 -13.31
CA THR A 31 -33.26 29.25 -14.58
C THR A 31 -32.26 28.72 -15.61
N GLY A 32 -31.34 27.84 -15.21
CA GLY A 32 -30.24 27.34 -16.04
C GLY A 32 -29.14 28.38 -16.34
N LYS A 33 -29.26 29.61 -15.81
CA LYS A 33 -28.34 30.72 -16.08
C LYS A 33 -27.15 30.75 -15.13
N PHE A 34 -27.29 30.15 -13.96
CA PHE A 34 -26.25 30.13 -12.95
C PHE A 34 -25.80 28.69 -12.70
N GLN A 35 -24.52 28.45 -12.99
CA GLN A 35 -23.84 27.20 -12.71
C GLN A 35 -22.67 27.48 -11.77
N ILE A 36 -22.51 26.62 -10.77
CA ILE A 36 -21.42 26.70 -9.80
C ILE A 36 -20.76 25.34 -9.68
N GLU A 37 -19.45 25.29 -9.73
CA GLU A 37 -18.71 24.08 -9.36
C GLU A 37 -18.49 24.09 -7.86
N ALA A 38 -19.09 23.12 -7.18
CA ALA A 38 -19.06 23.02 -5.73
C ALA A 38 -19.33 21.58 -5.28
N GLU A 39 -18.86 21.25 -4.09
CA GLU A 39 -19.12 19.99 -3.41
C GLU A 39 -20.35 20.12 -2.51
N PHE A 40 -21.18 19.10 -2.44
CA PHE A 40 -22.32 19.06 -1.51
C PHE A 40 -21.84 18.83 -0.08
N SER A 41 -22.18 19.72 0.83
CA SER A 41 -21.79 19.62 2.24
C SER A 41 -22.95 19.31 3.17
N GLY A 42 -24.19 19.31 2.68
CA GLY A 42 -25.38 18.94 3.45
C GLY A 42 -26.62 19.77 3.13
N VAL A 43 -27.67 19.60 3.94
CA VAL A 43 -28.90 20.40 3.87
C VAL A 43 -29.11 21.09 5.22
N ASN A 44 -29.25 22.41 5.19
CA ASN A 44 -29.57 23.22 6.35
C ASN A 44 -30.97 23.83 6.16
N GLY A 45 -31.98 23.21 6.78
CA GLY A 45 -33.37 23.63 6.65
C GLY A 45 -33.89 23.55 5.21
N LYS A 46 -34.09 24.71 4.56
CA LYS A 46 -34.57 24.81 3.17
C LYS A 46 -33.45 25.08 2.15
N ASN A 47 -32.19 25.04 2.59
CA ASN A 47 -31.03 25.34 1.78
C ASN A 47 -30.13 24.11 1.62
N VAL A 48 -29.55 23.95 0.43
CA VAL A 48 -28.41 23.07 0.19
C VAL A 48 -27.14 23.84 0.50
N VAL A 49 -26.25 23.23 1.28
CA VAL A 49 -24.96 23.77 1.62
C VAL A 49 -23.94 23.23 0.62
N LEU A 50 -23.28 24.12 -0.13
CA LEU A 50 -22.33 23.78 -1.17
C LEU A 50 -20.98 24.44 -0.89
N THR A 51 -19.86 23.74 -1.06
CA THR A 51 -18.51 24.25 -0.85
C THR A 51 -17.78 24.36 -2.18
N LYS A 52 -17.42 25.57 -2.59
CA LYS A 52 -16.72 25.81 -3.86
C LYS A 52 -15.26 25.36 -3.79
N ALA A 53 -14.59 25.29 -4.95
CA ALA A 53 -13.17 24.95 -5.06
C ALA A 53 -12.23 25.91 -4.29
N ASP A 54 -12.68 27.14 -4.00
CA ASP A 54 -11.94 28.12 -3.17
C ASP A 54 -12.15 27.90 -1.65
N GLY A 55 -12.82 26.81 -1.25
CA GLY A 55 -13.14 26.48 0.14
C GLY A 55 -14.30 27.30 0.73
N LYS A 56 -14.92 28.20 -0.05
CA LYS A 56 -16.04 29.01 0.44
C LYS A 56 -17.33 28.21 0.41
N THR A 57 -17.96 28.09 1.57
CA THR A 57 -19.32 27.55 1.69
C THR A 57 -20.37 28.59 1.31
N ILE A 58 -21.32 28.16 0.48
CA ILE A 58 -22.49 28.93 0.09
C ILE A 58 -23.76 28.12 0.35
N GLU A 59 -24.81 28.79 0.79
CA GLU A 59 -26.13 28.19 0.93
C GLU A 59 -27.00 28.56 -0.26
N VAL A 60 -27.49 27.55 -0.96
CA VAL A 60 -28.39 27.71 -2.11
C VAL A 60 -29.77 27.19 -1.73
N PRO A 61 -30.82 28.03 -1.75
CA PRO A 61 -32.18 27.57 -1.48
C PRO A 61 -32.59 26.44 -2.43
N ILE A 62 -33.15 25.36 -1.89
CA ILE A 62 -33.52 24.14 -2.64
C ILE A 62 -34.48 24.46 -3.79
N ASN A 63 -35.38 25.41 -3.59
CA ASN A 63 -36.34 25.87 -4.61
C ASN A 63 -35.70 26.67 -5.76
N ARG A 64 -34.42 27.06 -5.63
CA ARG A 64 -33.64 27.73 -6.66
C ARG A 64 -32.73 26.78 -7.43
N LEU A 65 -32.67 25.49 -7.07
CA LEU A 65 -31.95 24.48 -7.83
C LEU A 65 -32.77 23.99 -9.02
N SER A 66 -32.07 23.59 -10.09
CA SER A 66 -32.67 22.84 -11.20
C SER A 66 -33.24 21.51 -10.71
N ALA A 67 -34.14 20.90 -11.50
CA ALA A 67 -34.69 19.59 -11.16
C ALA A 67 -33.60 18.51 -10.99
N ALA A 68 -32.54 18.56 -11.81
CA ALA A 68 -31.40 17.65 -11.74
C ALA A 68 -30.58 17.87 -10.45
N SER A 69 -30.21 19.11 -10.16
CA SER A 69 -29.46 19.45 -8.93
C SER A 69 -30.29 19.20 -7.66
N HIS A 70 -31.62 19.35 -7.72
CA HIS A 70 -32.51 19.00 -6.63
C HIS A 70 -32.58 17.48 -6.39
N ALA A 71 -32.73 16.68 -7.45
CA ALA A 71 -32.71 15.22 -7.34
C ALA A 71 -31.38 14.73 -6.75
N ARG A 72 -30.27 15.30 -7.22
CA ARG A 72 -28.92 15.03 -6.72
C ARG A 72 -28.76 15.39 -5.23
N ALA A 73 -29.21 16.57 -4.81
CA ALA A 73 -29.19 16.95 -3.39
C ALA A 73 -30.00 15.98 -2.52
N LYS A 74 -31.14 15.48 -3.02
CA LYS A 74 -31.99 14.52 -2.32
C LYS A 74 -31.31 13.16 -2.17
N GLU A 75 -30.65 12.67 -3.21
CA GLU A 75 -29.86 11.42 -3.17
C GLU A 75 -28.74 11.52 -2.15
N LEU A 76 -27.96 12.60 -2.21
CA LEU A 76 -26.83 12.84 -1.29
C LEU A 76 -27.30 13.01 0.16
N TYR A 77 -28.43 13.69 0.38
CA TYR A 77 -29.04 13.80 1.71
C TYR A 77 -29.54 12.45 2.25
N THR A 78 -30.19 11.65 1.41
CA THR A 78 -30.72 10.33 1.82
C THR A 78 -29.58 9.37 2.15
N ALA A 79 -28.51 9.38 1.36
CA ALA A 79 -27.29 8.61 1.63
C ALA A 79 -26.64 9.00 2.96
N SER A 80 -26.75 10.27 3.38
CA SER A 80 -26.22 10.76 4.66
C SER A 80 -27.06 10.41 5.89
N GLN A 81 -28.32 9.97 5.72
CA GLN A 81 -29.28 9.72 6.82
C GLN A 81 -29.50 8.23 7.14
N GLY A 82 -28.99 7.29 6.34
CA GLY A 82 -29.27 5.85 6.45
C GLY A 82 -28.59 5.07 7.58
N GLY A 83 -27.97 5.73 8.56
CA GLY A 83 -27.08 5.11 9.55
C GLY A 83 -27.70 4.78 10.92
N GLY A 84 -28.92 4.21 10.99
CA GLY A 84 -29.46 3.79 12.29
C GLY A 84 -30.67 2.86 12.24
N SER A 85 -30.45 1.57 12.55
CA SER A 85 -31.41 0.78 13.34
C SER A 85 -30.78 -0.52 13.86
N ALA A 86 -31.26 -0.95 15.02
CA ALA A 86 -30.66 -1.92 15.96
C ALA A 86 -30.71 -3.40 15.53
N SER A 87 -29.67 -4.16 15.90
CA SER A 87 -29.63 -5.63 15.81
C SER A 87 -30.26 -6.30 17.04
N PRO A 88 -30.99 -7.42 16.88
CA PRO A 88 -31.34 -8.30 17.99
C PRO A 88 -30.23 -9.32 18.26
N THR A 89 -29.94 -9.51 19.55
CA THR A 89 -28.95 -10.44 20.11
C THR A 89 -29.41 -11.91 20.04
N SER A 90 -28.50 -12.82 19.68
CA SER A 90 -28.55 -14.26 20.03
C SER A 90 -27.15 -14.91 19.85
N PRO A 91 -26.85 -16.07 20.46
CA PRO A 91 -25.84 -16.17 21.52
C PRO A 91 -24.51 -16.82 21.10
N ALA A 92 -23.50 -16.53 21.92
CA ALA A 92 -22.10 -16.92 21.81
C ALA A 92 -21.86 -18.42 21.53
N ALA A 93 -21.13 -18.69 20.44
CA ALA A 93 -20.32 -19.89 20.28
C ALA A 93 -18.85 -19.52 20.52
N GLU A 94 -18.12 -20.43 21.15
CA GLU A 94 -16.79 -20.28 21.74
C GLU A 94 -15.76 -19.60 20.83
N MET A 95 -15.11 -18.56 21.37
CA MET A 95 -13.98 -17.88 20.73
C MET A 95 -12.73 -18.78 20.74
N PRO A 96 -11.96 -18.85 19.64
CA PRO A 96 -10.59 -19.33 19.68
C PRO A 96 -9.73 -18.42 20.58
N LYS A 97 -8.77 -19.04 21.26
CA LYS A 97 -7.82 -18.40 22.17
C LYS A 97 -7.07 -17.23 21.48
N PRO A 98 -6.75 -16.13 22.20
CA PRO A 98 -6.05 -14.99 21.60
C PRO A 98 -4.70 -15.41 21.00
N PRO A 99 -4.28 -14.83 19.85
CA PRO A 99 -2.97 -15.09 19.29
C PRO A 99 -1.88 -14.69 20.29
N VAL A 100 -0.84 -15.53 20.38
CA VAL A 100 0.31 -15.33 21.26
C VAL A 100 1.00 -14.05 20.80
N ALA A 101 1.11 -13.06 21.69
CA ALA A 101 1.82 -11.81 21.41
C ALA A 101 3.28 -12.13 20.99
N SER A 102 3.71 -11.59 19.84
CA SER A 102 5.11 -11.65 19.40
C SER A 102 6.04 -11.19 20.53
N ALA A 103 7.15 -11.91 20.73
CA ALA A 103 8.11 -11.67 21.81
C ALA A 103 8.83 -10.31 21.71
N ASN A 104 8.64 -9.56 20.62
CA ASN A 104 9.23 -8.23 20.39
C ASN A 104 8.37 -7.05 20.93
N ALA A 105 7.31 -7.33 21.69
CA ALA A 105 6.20 -6.40 21.93
C ALA A 105 6.39 -5.29 22.99
N ASN A 106 7.61 -4.92 23.41
CA ASN A 106 7.74 -3.77 24.32
C ASN A 106 8.97 -2.91 24.04
N PRO A 107 8.88 -1.96 23.09
CA PRO A 107 9.84 -0.88 23.01
C PRO A 107 9.88 -0.07 24.32
N ASN A 108 11.04 0.51 24.64
CA ASN A 108 11.20 1.43 25.79
C ASN A 108 10.49 2.79 25.59
N PHE A 109 9.64 2.92 24.58
CA PHE A 109 8.87 4.12 24.26
C PHE A 109 7.43 3.75 23.89
N LYS A 110 6.51 4.71 24.01
CA LYS A 110 5.09 4.48 23.73
C LYS A 110 4.80 4.56 22.24
N VAL A 111 4.70 3.41 21.57
CA VAL A 111 4.29 3.34 20.17
C VAL A 111 2.86 3.88 19.98
N PRO A 112 2.53 4.44 18.79
CA PRO A 112 1.16 4.77 18.45
C PRO A 112 0.27 3.53 18.59
N VAL A 113 -0.85 3.67 19.30
CA VAL A 113 -1.77 2.54 19.52
C VAL A 113 -2.70 2.43 18.32
N ALA A 114 -2.73 1.26 17.68
CA ALA A 114 -3.68 0.95 16.63
C ALA A 114 -5.11 0.99 17.19
N PRO A 115 -6.06 1.69 16.53
CA PRO A 115 -7.47 1.52 16.81
C PRO A 115 -7.89 0.05 16.74
N ALA A 116 -8.75 -0.37 17.66
CA ALA A 116 -9.27 -1.73 17.65
C ALA A 116 -10.03 -2.01 16.35
N VAL A 117 -9.75 -3.16 15.75
CA VAL A 117 -10.47 -3.70 14.59
C VAL A 117 -11.31 -4.89 15.06
N ALA A 118 -12.55 -4.99 14.56
CA ALA A 118 -13.40 -6.15 14.84
C ALA A 118 -12.74 -7.44 14.31
N PRO A 119 -13.15 -8.64 14.74
CA PRO A 119 -12.63 -9.87 14.14
C PRO A 119 -12.96 -9.96 12.64
N LEU A 120 -12.02 -10.45 11.83
CA LEU A 120 -12.22 -10.71 10.41
C LEU A 120 -13.31 -11.79 10.24
N PRO A 121 -14.38 -11.54 9.45
CA PRO A 121 -15.35 -12.57 9.10
C PRO A 121 -14.71 -13.69 8.28
N ALA A 122 -15.31 -14.89 8.33
CA ALA A 122 -14.86 -16.01 7.50
C ALA A 122 -14.88 -15.64 6.01
N PHE A 123 -13.81 -15.98 5.30
CA PHE A 123 -13.71 -15.70 3.87
C PHE A 123 -14.77 -16.49 3.10
N PRO A 124 -15.49 -15.88 2.14
CA PRO A 124 -16.56 -16.56 1.43
C PRO A 124 -16.03 -17.66 0.51
N GLU A 125 -16.53 -18.88 0.69
CA GLU A 125 -16.21 -20.02 -0.16
C GLU A 125 -17.05 -20.02 -1.45
N ASN A 126 -16.43 -20.34 -2.58
CA ASN A 126 -17.08 -20.48 -3.89
C ASN A 126 -17.87 -19.26 -4.38
N ALA A 127 -17.55 -18.07 -3.88
CA ALA A 127 -18.14 -16.81 -4.30
C ALA A 127 -17.91 -16.51 -5.80
N THR A 128 -18.74 -15.63 -6.36
CA THR A 128 -18.47 -15.03 -7.68
C THR A 128 -17.24 -14.13 -7.60
N LEU A 129 -16.59 -13.86 -8.73
CA LEU A 129 -15.41 -12.99 -8.76
C LEU A 129 -15.73 -11.60 -8.18
N GLN A 130 -16.91 -11.07 -8.52
CA GLN A 130 -17.42 -9.81 -7.98
C GLN A 130 -17.56 -9.86 -6.45
N ALA A 131 -18.22 -10.89 -5.91
CA ALA A 131 -18.43 -11.02 -4.47
C ALA A 131 -17.11 -11.22 -3.70
N THR A 132 -16.13 -11.92 -4.29
CA THR A 132 -14.78 -12.04 -3.71
C THR A 132 -14.07 -10.68 -3.68
N PHE A 133 -14.12 -9.91 -4.76
CA PHE A 133 -13.55 -8.58 -4.79
C PHE A 133 -14.22 -7.65 -3.77
N ASP A 134 -15.55 -7.63 -3.74
CA ASP A 134 -16.33 -6.82 -2.80
C ASP A 134 -15.97 -7.18 -1.36
N PHE A 135 -15.86 -8.47 -1.05
CA PHE A 135 -15.42 -8.92 0.27
C PHE A 135 -14.02 -8.42 0.62
N CYS A 136 -13.02 -8.63 -0.25
CA CYS A 136 -11.65 -8.17 0.00
C CYS A 136 -11.58 -6.64 0.17
N ARG A 137 -12.29 -5.89 -0.67
CA ARG A 137 -12.40 -4.43 -0.57
C ARG A 137 -13.00 -4.02 0.77
N ASP A 138 -14.14 -4.59 1.13
CA ASP A 138 -14.87 -4.20 2.33
C ASP A 138 -14.08 -4.53 3.60
N GLN A 139 -13.40 -5.69 3.62
CA GLN A 139 -12.53 -6.07 4.74
C GLN A 139 -11.27 -5.21 4.82
N MET A 140 -10.61 -4.90 3.70
CA MET A 140 -9.48 -3.96 3.68
C MET A 140 -9.89 -2.60 4.25
N MET A 141 -11.04 -2.06 3.82
CA MET A 141 -11.59 -0.80 4.34
C MET A 141 -12.03 -0.90 5.82
N ALA A 142 -12.42 -2.09 6.27
CA ALA A 142 -12.75 -2.37 7.66
C ALA A 142 -11.51 -2.50 8.57
N GLY A 143 -10.29 -2.55 8.01
CA GLY A 143 -9.02 -2.67 8.74
C GLY A 143 -8.41 -4.06 8.71
N HIS A 144 -8.68 -4.85 7.67
CA HIS A 144 -8.18 -6.22 7.55
C HIS A 144 -7.31 -6.42 6.31
N PRO A 145 -6.07 -5.90 6.27
CA PRO A 145 -5.14 -6.19 5.18
C PRO A 145 -4.80 -7.69 5.07
N GLU A 146 -4.90 -8.44 6.16
CA GLU A 146 -4.74 -9.91 6.17
C GLU A 146 -5.81 -10.65 5.34
N VAL A 147 -6.88 -9.98 4.90
CA VAL A 147 -7.88 -10.59 4.01
C VAL A 147 -7.26 -11.12 2.72
N PHE A 148 -6.19 -10.50 2.20
CA PHE A 148 -5.49 -10.99 1.01
C PHE A 148 -4.73 -12.29 1.26
N TRP A 149 -4.22 -12.49 2.48
CA TRP A 149 -3.67 -13.78 2.88
C TRP A 149 -4.77 -14.85 2.90
N GLN A 150 -5.92 -14.52 3.50
CA GLN A 150 -7.07 -15.43 3.59
C GLN A 150 -7.74 -15.72 2.23
N ALA A 151 -7.55 -14.82 1.24
CA ALA A 151 -8.00 -15.00 -0.13
C ALA A 151 -7.23 -16.10 -0.89
N LEU A 152 -6.05 -16.49 -0.41
CA LEU A 152 -5.26 -17.52 -1.05
C LEU A 152 -5.91 -18.91 -0.89
N PRO A 153 -5.78 -19.78 -1.92
CA PRO A 153 -6.09 -21.20 -1.84
C PRO A 153 -5.43 -21.89 -0.64
N GLU A 154 -6.13 -22.87 -0.07
CA GLU A 154 -5.69 -23.58 1.14
C GLU A 154 -4.32 -24.26 0.96
N ASP A 155 -4.09 -24.90 -0.18
CA ASP A 155 -2.83 -25.62 -0.45
C ASP A 155 -1.62 -24.68 -0.53
N MET A 156 -1.80 -23.47 -1.08
CA MET A 156 -0.77 -22.43 -1.10
C MET A 156 -0.41 -21.98 0.31
N ARG A 157 -1.42 -21.70 1.15
CA ARG A 157 -1.21 -21.29 2.55
C ARG A 157 -0.54 -22.41 3.34
N GLN A 158 -1.01 -23.64 3.20
CA GLN A 158 -0.45 -24.81 3.87
C GLN A 158 1.01 -25.07 3.48
N MET A 159 1.37 -24.84 2.21
CA MET A 159 2.76 -24.97 1.79
C MET A 159 3.64 -23.92 2.49
N ILE A 160 3.22 -22.66 2.55
CA ILE A 160 3.99 -21.59 3.22
C ILE A 160 4.07 -21.85 4.74
N ASP A 161 2.98 -22.32 5.35
CA ASP A 161 2.93 -22.64 6.77
C ASP A 161 3.60 -23.99 7.12
N SER A 162 3.99 -24.77 6.11
CA SER A 162 4.65 -26.07 6.32
C SER A 162 5.97 -25.91 7.05
N GLN A 163 6.27 -26.84 7.96
CA GLN A 163 7.54 -26.85 8.68
C GLN A 163 8.74 -26.86 7.73
N GLU A 164 8.64 -27.52 6.58
CA GLU A 164 9.73 -27.58 5.60
C GLU A 164 10.02 -26.22 4.97
N PHE A 165 8.98 -25.52 4.49
CA PHE A 165 9.12 -24.17 3.96
C PHE A 165 9.73 -23.24 5.01
N ARG A 166 9.12 -23.24 6.20
CA ARG A 166 9.52 -22.36 7.30
C ARG A 166 10.95 -22.63 7.78
N SER A 167 11.35 -23.89 7.91
CA SER A 167 12.72 -24.24 8.30
C SER A 167 13.73 -23.82 7.23
N THR A 168 13.38 -23.98 5.96
CA THR A 168 14.22 -23.52 4.83
C THR A 168 14.42 -22.01 4.87
N MET A 169 13.33 -21.26 5.06
CA MET A 169 13.38 -19.81 5.19
C MET A 169 14.16 -19.36 6.42
N ALA A 170 13.90 -19.96 7.58
CA ALA A 170 14.62 -19.66 8.82
C ALA A 170 16.12 -19.91 8.68
N GLU A 171 16.53 -21.01 8.04
CA GLU A 171 17.93 -21.30 7.77
C GLU A 171 18.58 -20.27 6.85
N SER A 172 17.86 -19.80 5.82
CA SER A 172 18.33 -18.70 4.98
C SER A 172 18.50 -17.39 5.76
N LEU A 173 17.59 -17.11 6.69
CA LEU A 173 17.64 -15.89 7.51
C LEU A 173 18.75 -15.91 8.57
N LYS A 174 19.26 -17.09 8.96
CA LYS A 174 20.33 -17.20 9.98
C LYS A 174 21.60 -16.42 9.60
N SER A 175 22.03 -16.50 8.34
CA SER A 175 23.24 -15.82 7.89
C SER A 175 23.14 -14.29 7.97
N GLN A 176 21.91 -13.77 7.89
CA GLN A 176 21.60 -12.34 7.95
C GLN A 176 21.09 -11.89 9.32
N GLN A 177 20.94 -12.81 10.28
CA GLN A 177 20.27 -12.53 11.56
C GLN A 177 20.93 -11.39 12.34
N GLN A 178 22.26 -11.31 12.34
CA GLN A 178 22.97 -10.24 13.02
C GLN A 178 22.74 -8.88 12.35
N THR A 179 22.83 -8.82 11.02
CA THR A 179 22.54 -7.61 10.25
C THR A 179 21.09 -7.18 10.47
N MET A 180 20.14 -8.12 10.42
CA MET A 180 18.72 -7.84 10.67
C MET A 180 18.47 -7.30 12.07
N LYS A 181 19.11 -7.85 13.12
CA LYS A 181 19.02 -7.30 14.49
C LYS A 181 19.58 -5.88 14.60
N GLN A 182 20.65 -5.58 13.88
CA GLN A 182 21.20 -4.22 13.84
C GLN A 182 20.25 -3.26 13.12
N VAL A 183 19.69 -3.68 11.99
CA VAL A 183 18.67 -2.90 11.24
C VAL A 183 17.41 -2.70 12.08
N GLU A 184 16.94 -3.73 12.79
CA GLU A 184 15.83 -3.64 13.74
C GLU A 184 16.13 -2.60 14.82
N GLY A 185 17.33 -2.64 15.42
CA GLY A 185 17.74 -1.65 16.41
C GLY A 185 17.73 -0.21 15.88
N LEU A 186 18.18 0.00 14.63
CA LEU A 186 18.09 1.32 13.98
C LEU A 186 16.66 1.73 13.70
N PHE A 187 15.84 0.79 13.24
CA PHE A 187 14.42 1.02 13.02
C PHE A 187 13.71 1.41 14.30
N GLN A 188 13.95 0.70 15.41
CA GLN A 188 13.40 1.04 16.71
C GLN A 188 13.86 2.43 17.18
N LYS A 189 15.13 2.81 16.96
CA LYS A 189 15.61 4.16 17.24
C LYS A 189 14.90 5.21 16.38
N LEU A 190 14.72 4.96 15.08
CA LEU A 190 14.00 5.86 14.18
C LEU A 190 12.54 6.02 14.61
N ALA A 191 11.86 4.91 14.90
CA ALA A 191 10.50 4.93 15.44
C ALA A 191 10.44 5.72 16.76
N GLN A 192 11.44 5.56 17.63
CA GLN A 192 11.55 6.34 18.85
C GLN A 192 11.70 7.84 18.54
N VAL A 193 12.55 8.25 17.59
CA VAL A 193 12.66 9.66 17.16
C VAL A 193 11.30 10.19 16.72
N LEU A 194 10.61 9.46 15.83
CA LEU A 194 9.32 9.89 15.31
C LEU A 194 8.29 10.07 16.43
N VAL A 195 8.28 9.17 17.42
CA VAL A 195 7.35 9.25 18.54
C VAL A 195 7.74 10.35 19.53
N THR A 196 8.97 10.33 20.05
CA THR A 196 9.37 11.18 21.19
C THR A 196 9.72 12.59 20.76
N GLN A 197 10.21 12.77 19.53
CA GLN A 197 10.58 14.05 18.95
C GLN A 197 9.54 14.57 17.96
N LYS A 198 8.30 14.06 18.02
CA LYS A 198 7.17 14.47 17.16
C LYS A 198 7.06 15.99 17.02
N GLN A 199 7.15 16.73 18.12
CA GLN A 199 7.06 18.19 18.08
C GLN A 199 8.18 18.81 17.23
N TYR A 200 9.41 18.31 17.32
CA TYR A 200 10.50 18.84 16.50
C TYR A 200 10.36 18.44 15.05
N VAL A 201 9.98 17.20 14.77
CA VAL A 201 9.66 16.71 13.40
C VAL A 201 8.59 17.59 12.74
N MET A 202 7.50 17.87 13.45
CA MET A 202 6.38 18.70 12.96
C MET A 202 6.76 20.14 12.64
N ASN A 203 7.82 20.66 13.26
CA ASN A 203 8.26 22.04 13.10
C ASN A 203 9.53 22.17 12.25
N THR A 204 9.98 21.08 11.63
CA THR A 204 11.14 21.13 10.74
C THR A 204 10.87 22.09 9.57
N PRO A 205 11.84 22.95 9.19
CA PRO A 205 11.69 23.84 8.06
C PRO A 205 11.33 23.10 6.76
N MET A 206 11.86 21.90 6.56
CA MET A 206 11.57 21.06 5.40
C MET A 206 10.09 20.67 5.32
N LEU A 207 9.50 20.20 6.43
CA LEU A 207 8.08 19.82 6.44
C LEU A 207 7.18 21.05 6.27
N VAL A 208 7.46 22.12 7.02
CA VAL A 208 6.66 23.35 6.97
C VAL A 208 6.66 23.98 5.58
N GLN A 209 7.79 23.90 4.85
CA GLN A 209 7.88 24.38 3.47
C GLN A 209 7.25 23.43 2.45
N ALA A 210 7.30 22.11 2.70
CA ALA A 210 6.73 21.11 1.79
C ALA A 210 5.19 21.02 1.88
N VAL A 211 4.61 21.36 3.03
CA VAL A 211 3.17 21.26 3.26
C VAL A 211 2.46 22.52 2.76
N PRO A 212 1.45 22.41 1.87
CA PRO A 212 0.68 23.57 1.41
C PRO A 212 0.01 24.34 2.55
N PRO A 213 -0.18 25.67 2.42
CA PRO A 213 -0.88 26.46 3.43
C PRO A 213 -2.25 25.87 3.80
N GLY A 214 -2.51 25.74 5.10
CA GLY A 214 -3.78 25.19 5.60
C GLY A 214 -3.81 23.67 5.77
N MET A 215 -2.82 22.92 5.28
CA MET A 215 -2.80 21.44 5.36
C MET A 215 -2.07 20.89 6.60
N MET A 216 -1.37 21.71 7.39
CA MET A 216 -0.69 21.26 8.60
C MET A 216 -1.59 20.56 9.64
N PRO A 217 -2.85 20.99 9.88
CA PRO A 217 -3.75 20.25 10.77
C PRO A 217 -3.97 18.79 10.31
N MET A 218 -4.10 18.55 9.01
CA MET A 218 -4.22 17.20 8.46
C MET A 218 -2.94 16.39 8.67
N VAL A 219 -1.77 17.00 8.45
CA VAL A 219 -0.47 16.35 8.72
C VAL A 219 -0.32 15.97 10.19
N GLN A 220 -0.72 16.86 11.11
CA GLN A 220 -0.68 16.61 12.55
C GLN A 220 -1.63 15.48 12.96
N GLN A 221 -2.85 15.47 12.40
CA GLN A 221 -3.83 14.42 12.63
C GLN A 221 -3.36 13.06 12.08
N GLY A 222 -2.69 13.08 10.93
CA GLY A 222 -2.21 11.88 10.25
C GLY A 222 -0.91 11.31 10.76
N TYR A 223 -0.18 12.07 11.56
CA TYR A 223 1.15 11.68 11.98
C TYR A 223 1.18 10.35 12.73
N ASP A 224 0.34 10.20 13.76
CA ASP A 224 0.35 8.99 14.60
C ASP A 224 -0.12 7.75 13.82
N PRO A 225 -1.21 7.81 13.01
CA PRO A 225 -1.56 6.73 12.10
C PRO A 225 -0.41 6.34 11.15
N VAL A 226 0.26 7.30 10.52
CA VAL A 226 1.37 7.02 9.59
C VAL A 226 2.56 6.38 10.30
N VAL A 227 2.98 6.93 11.45
CA VAL A 227 4.07 6.36 12.24
C VAL A 227 3.71 4.97 12.72
N GLY A 228 2.46 4.74 13.15
CA GLY A 228 1.98 3.42 13.53
C GLY A 228 1.98 2.41 12.37
N THR A 229 1.51 2.81 11.18
CA THR A 229 1.59 1.97 9.98
C THR A 229 3.02 1.58 9.65
N VAL A 230 3.96 2.54 9.65
CA VAL A 230 5.38 2.25 9.40
C VAL A 230 5.94 1.33 10.48
N TYR A 231 5.61 1.58 11.74
CA TYR A 231 6.04 0.75 12.88
C TYR A 231 5.59 -0.70 12.73
N GLU A 232 4.29 -0.94 12.54
CA GLU A 232 3.72 -2.30 12.42
C GLU A 232 4.22 -3.03 11.15
N LEU A 233 4.41 -2.32 10.02
CA LEU A 233 5.03 -2.92 8.83
C LEU A 233 6.48 -3.35 9.10
N GLY A 234 7.25 -2.52 9.81
CA GLY A 234 8.60 -2.88 10.21
C GLY A 234 8.59 -4.08 11.16
N MET A 235 7.71 -4.09 12.16
CA MET A 235 7.61 -5.21 13.10
C MET A 235 7.20 -6.52 12.43
N LEU A 236 6.29 -6.49 11.45
CA LEU A 236 5.97 -7.65 10.63
C LEU A 236 7.22 -8.21 9.92
N ILE A 237 8.06 -7.33 9.36
CA ILE A 237 9.32 -7.72 8.70
C ILE A 237 10.33 -8.28 9.71
N PHE A 238 10.49 -7.64 10.87
CA PHE A 238 11.45 -8.06 11.90
C PHE A 238 10.99 -9.29 12.70
N ASP A 239 9.72 -9.66 12.60
CA ASP A 239 9.20 -10.93 13.12
C ASP A 239 9.41 -12.09 12.13
N LEU A 240 9.71 -11.86 10.84
CA LEU A 240 10.00 -12.94 9.88
C LEU A 240 11.04 -13.97 10.34
N PRO A 241 12.11 -13.62 11.08
CA PRO A 241 13.02 -14.60 11.65
C PRO A 241 12.38 -15.59 12.63
N SER A 242 11.22 -15.28 13.22
CA SER A 242 10.45 -16.22 14.05
C SER A 242 9.57 -17.18 13.25
N ILE A 243 9.70 -17.21 11.92
CA ILE A 243 8.95 -18.13 11.05
C ILE A 243 9.22 -19.61 11.39
N ASP A 244 10.32 -19.93 12.09
CA ASP A 244 10.57 -21.30 12.58
C ASP A 244 9.58 -21.75 13.67
N THR A 245 9.03 -20.80 14.42
CA THR A 245 8.17 -21.01 15.60
C THR A 245 6.75 -20.48 15.41
N GLN A 246 6.53 -19.59 14.46
CA GLN A 246 5.22 -19.06 14.08
C GLN A 246 4.96 -19.28 12.59
N THR A 247 3.73 -19.61 12.24
CA THR A 247 3.27 -19.70 10.86
C THR A 247 3.09 -18.31 10.24
N MET A 248 3.07 -18.23 8.91
CA MET A 248 2.77 -16.97 8.22
C MET A 248 1.33 -16.55 8.52
N SER A 249 0.41 -17.52 8.61
CA SER A 249 -0.97 -17.26 9.03
C SER A 249 -1.06 -16.60 10.41
N GLU A 250 -0.39 -17.15 11.43
CA GLU A 250 -0.37 -16.54 12.77
C GLU A 250 0.24 -15.13 12.77
N MET A 251 1.27 -14.92 11.96
CA MET A 251 1.92 -13.62 11.83
C MET A 251 0.98 -12.58 11.19
N MET A 252 0.29 -12.95 10.12
CA MET A 252 -0.70 -12.09 9.46
C MET A 252 -1.89 -11.80 10.38
N ASP A 253 -2.36 -12.78 11.14
CA ASP A 253 -3.47 -12.60 12.08
C ASP A 253 -3.08 -11.70 13.28
N SER A 254 -1.79 -11.69 13.66
CA SER A 254 -1.26 -10.86 14.76
C SER A 254 -0.98 -9.41 14.34
N HIS A 255 -0.42 -9.20 13.14
CA HIS A 255 -0.01 -7.88 12.65
C HIS A 255 -1.07 -7.20 11.78
N GLY A 256 -1.85 -7.98 11.02
CA GLY A 256 -2.85 -7.48 10.08
C GLY A 256 -3.86 -6.50 10.70
N PRO A 257 -4.56 -6.86 11.79
CA PRO A 257 -5.50 -5.95 12.45
C PRO A 257 -4.85 -4.67 13.02
N LYS A 258 -3.60 -4.73 13.48
CA LYS A 258 -2.89 -3.53 13.99
C LYS A 258 -2.53 -2.59 12.84
N LEU A 259 -1.97 -3.16 11.78
CA LEU A 259 -1.67 -2.45 10.55
C LEU A 259 -2.94 -1.80 9.98
N GLY A 260 -4.02 -2.57 9.88
CA GLY A 260 -5.31 -2.10 9.41
C GLY A 260 -5.94 -1.03 10.30
N GLY A 261 -5.80 -1.14 11.62
CA GLY A 261 -6.20 -0.09 12.56
C GLY A 261 -5.54 1.26 12.24
N HIS A 262 -4.22 1.26 12.00
CA HIS A 262 -3.51 2.48 11.60
C HIS A 262 -3.92 2.97 10.21
N LEU A 263 -4.05 2.07 9.23
CA LEU A 263 -4.49 2.40 7.87
C LEU A 263 -5.88 3.05 7.87
N LYS A 264 -6.82 2.60 8.72
CA LYS A 264 -8.13 3.26 8.88
C LYS A 264 -8.00 4.70 9.36
N GLY A 265 -7.06 4.97 10.27
CA GLY A 265 -6.76 6.33 10.70
C GLY A 265 -6.31 7.21 9.52
N ILE A 266 -5.55 6.64 8.59
CA ILE A 266 -5.12 7.33 7.35
C ILE A 266 -6.31 7.54 6.41
N VAL A 267 -7.08 6.49 6.14
CA VAL A 267 -8.26 6.55 5.25
C VAL A 267 -9.31 7.54 5.77
N ALA A 268 -9.51 7.64 7.08
CA ALA A 268 -10.45 8.57 7.69
C ALA A 268 -10.10 10.06 7.46
N MET A 269 -8.85 10.36 7.05
CA MET A 269 -8.44 11.71 6.67
C MET A 269 -8.71 12.04 5.21
N LEU A 270 -8.97 11.03 4.37
CA LEU A 270 -9.30 11.28 2.98
C LEU A 270 -10.69 11.95 2.90
N PRO A 271 -10.90 12.87 1.95
CA PRO A 271 -12.24 13.40 1.67
C PRO A 271 -13.25 12.26 1.48
N PRO A 272 -14.48 12.41 2.00
CA PRO A 272 -15.52 11.41 1.84
C PRO A 272 -15.71 11.03 0.37
N GLY A 273 -15.75 9.73 0.08
CA GLY A 273 -15.92 9.24 -1.30
C GLY A 273 -14.64 9.12 -2.11
N MET A 274 -13.50 9.70 -1.68
CA MET A 274 -12.24 9.61 -2.45
C MET A 274 -11.73 8.17 -2.56
N ALA A 275 -11.71 7.43 -1.45
CA ALA A 275 -11.31 6.02 -1.45
C ALA A 275 -12.26 5.18 -2.32
N GLN A 276 -13.57 5.45 -2.25
CA GLN A 276 -14.58 4.79 -3.06
C GLN A 276 -14.40 5.12 -4.54
N GLN A 277 -14.07 6.36 -4.88
CA GLN A 277 -13.84 6.79 -6.26
C GLN A 277 -12.59 6.14 -6.86
N ALA A 278 -11.50 6.02 -6.09
CA ALA A 278 -10.30 5.29 -6.52
C ALA A 278 -10.62 3.82 -6.85
N LEU A 279 -11.50 3.19 -6.06
CA LEU A 279 -11.92 1.82 -6.25
C LEU A 279 -12.99 1.66 -7.36
N ALA A 280 -13.81 2.68 -7.62
CA ALA A 280 -14.90 2.63 -8.59
C ALA A 280 -14.44 2.47 -10.05
N GLY A 281 -13.19 2.81 -10.34
CA GLY A 281 -12.62 2.59 -11.67
C GLY A 281 -12.27 1.12 -11.96
N ILE A 282 -12.26 0.27 -10.92
CA ILE A 282 -11.95 -1.15 -11.07
C ILE A 282 -13.15 -1.86 -11.70
N THR A 283 -12.93 -2.50 -12.85
CA THR A 283 -13.96 -3.24 -13.56
C THR A 283 -13.74 -4.74 -13.41
N ILE A 284 -14.79 -5.47 -13.06
CA ILE A 284 -14.77 -6.93 -12.88
C ILE A 284 -15.70 -7.55 -13.89
N GLN A 285 -15.19 -8.49 -14.67
CA GLN A 285 -15.95 -9.20 -15.68
C GLN A 285 -15.75 -10.69 -15.49
N GLN A 286 -16.76 -11.36 -14.94
CA GLN A 286 -16.74 -12.81 -14.85
C GLN A 286 -17.23 -13.40 -16.18
N THR A 287 -16.38 -14.18 -16.86
CA THR A 287 -16.70 -14.75 -18.18
C THR A 287 -17.47 -16.07 -18.08
N ASP A 288 -17.18 -16.86 -17.04
CA ASP A 288 -17.90 -18.09 -16.71
C ASP A 288 -17.77 -18.40 -15.20
N ASN A 289 -18.10 -19.61 -14.75
CA ASN A 289 -18.04 -19.95 -13.33
C ASN A 289 -16.61 -19.89 -12.74
N ASP A 290 -15.60 -20.14 -13.56
CA ASP A 290 -14.22 -20.37 -13.15
C ASP A 290 -13.23 -19.36 -13.75
N ASN A 291 -13.67 -18.50 -14.67
CA ASN A 291 -12.82 -17.50 -15.32
C ASN A 291 -13.43 -16.10 -15.27
N GLY A 292 -12.55 -15.09 -15.24
CA GLY A 292 -12.93 -13.69 -15.36
C GLY A 292 -11.73 -12.78 -15.52
N THR A 293 -11.97 -11.48 -15.51
CA THR A 293 -10.93 -10.44 -15.58
C THR A 293 -11.18 -9.38 -14.53
N LEU A 294 -10.09 -8.86 -13.98
CA LEU A 294 -10.03 -7.67 -13.15
C LEU A 294 -9.29 -6.60 -13.95
N THR A 295 -9.91 -5.44 -14.16
CA THR A 295 -9.31 -4.32 -14.87
C THR A 295 -9.12 -3.16 -13.90
N ILE A 296 -7.88 -2.76 -13.68
CA ILE A 296 -7.52 -1.64 -12.81
C ILE A 296 -7.11 -0.47 -13.72
N PRO A 297 -7.69 0.73 -13.55
CA PRO A 297 -7.28 1.90 -14.32
C PRO A 297 -5.87 2.33 -13.91
N GLY A 298 -4.99 2.57 -14.88
CA GLY A 298 -3.64 3.10 -14.68
C GLY A 298 -3.34 4.31 -15.57
N GLU A 299 -2.32 5.09 -15.21
CA GLU A 299 -1.91 6.27 -15.99
C GLU A 299 -1.40 5.91 -17.39
N ALA A 300 -0.79 4.73 -17.55
CA ALA A 300 -0.32 4.19 -18.83
C ALA A 300 -1.40 3.42 -19.60
N GLY A 301 -2.62 3.32 -19.07
CA GLY A 301 -3.72 2.51 -19.59
C GLY A 301 -4.27 1.53 -18.55
N PRO A 302 -5.40 0.86 -18.85
CA PRO A 302 -5.96 -0.14 -17.96
C PRO A 302 -5.08 -1.39 -17.88
N GLU A 303 -4.76 -1.81 -16.66
CA GLU A 303 -4.11 -3.09 -16.39
C GLU A 303 -5.17 -4.17 -16.27
N VAL A 304 -5.11 -5.18 -17.14
CA VAL A 304 -6.07 -6.29 -17.17
C VAL A 304 -5.40 -7.54 -16.63
N THR A 305 -5.88 -8.03 -15.51
CA THR A 305 -5.45 -9.27 -14.87
C THR A 305 -6.50 -10.35 -15.13
N GLN A 306 -6.10 -11.45 -15.76
CA GLN A 306 -6.95 -12.64 -15.88
C GLN A 306 -7.04 -13.33 -14.53
N MET A 307 -8.26 -13.70 -14.15
CA MET A 307 -8.58 -14.35 -12.88
C MET A 307 -9.13 -15.75 -13.15
N VAL A 308 -8.74 -16.71 -12.33
CA VAL A 308 -9.24 -18.08 -12.38
C VAL A 308 -9.65 -18.54 -10.99
N ARG A 309 -10.70 -19.37 -10.93
CA ARG A 309 -11.10 -20.05 -9.70
C ARG A 309 -10.24 -21.29 -9.50
N TYR A 310 -9.52 -21.33 -8.38
CA TYR A 310 -8.72 -22.47 -7.95
C TYR A 310 -9.05 -22.80 -6.50
N MET A 311 -9.46 -24.05 -6.23
CA MET A 311 -9.91 -24.51 -4.91
C MET A 311 -10.96 -23.60 -4.25
N GLY A 312 -11.92 -23.11 -5.03
CA GLY A 312 -12.98 -22.23 -4.52
C GLY A 312 -12.56 -20.77 -4.24
N ARG A 313 -11.30 -20.42 -4.52
CA ARG A 313 -10.74 -19.06 -4.40
C ARG A 313 -10.44 -18.47 -5.78
N TRP A 314 -10.54 -17.15 -5.91
CA TRP A 314 -10.13 -16.44 -7.14
C TRP A 314 -8.70 -15.94 -7.00
N ILE A 315 -7.84 -16.33 -7.93
CA ILE A 315 -6.44 -15.88 -8.00
C ILE A 315 -6.09 -15.47 -9.44
N PRO A 316 -5.03 -14.67 -9.64
CA PRO A 316 -4.52 -14.40 -10.97
C PRO A 316 -4.21 -15.70 -11.71
N LYS A 317 -4.59 -15.79 -12.99
CA LYS A 317 -4.38 -16.99 -13.81
C LYS A 317 -2.90 -17.37 -13.89
N GLU A 318 -2.02 -16.39 -14.06
CA GLU A 318 -0.57 -16.63 -14.07
C GLU A 318 -0.08 -17.28 -12.77
N MET A 319 -0.57 -16.82 -11.62
CA MET A 319 -0.26 -17.43 -10.32
C MET A 319 -0.78 -18.88 -10.23
N ALA A 320 -2.00 -19.15 -10.72
CA ALA A 320 -2.54 -20.50 -10.74
C ALA A 320 -1.73 -21.44 -11.64
N ASP A 321 -1.38 -20.97 -12.83
CA ASP A 321 -0.61 -21.74 -13.81
C ASP A 321 0.81 -22.02 -13.29
N GLU A 322 1.49 -21.01 -12.73
CA GLU A 322 2.81 -21.17 -12.10
C GLU A 322 2.75 -22.14 -10.90
N TRP A 323 1.71 -22.02 -10.07
CA TRP A 323 1.51 -22.92 -8.94
C TRP A 323 1.34 -24.37 -9.41
N GLN A 324 0.48 -24.64 -10.38
CA GLN A 324 0.30 -26.01 -10.89
C GLN A 324 1.59 -26.56 -11.51
N ALA A 325 2.35 -25.71 -12.21
CA ALA A 325 3.58 -26.14 -12.85
C ALA A 325 4.72 -26.43 -11.85
N LYS A 326 4.75 -25.71 -10.72
CA LYS A 326 5.93 -25.69 -9.85
C LYS A 326 5.69 -26.13 -8.40
N LYS A 327 4.46 -26.31 -7.92
CA LYS A 327 4.19 -26.59 -6.50
C LYS A 327 5.03 -27.76 -5.91
N GLU A 328 5.35 -28.76 -6.73
CA GLU A 328 6.18 -29.91 -6.32
C GLU A 328 7.69 -29.59 -6.29
N SER A 329 8.18 -28.74 -7.21
CA SER A 329 9.61 -28.38 -7.32
C SER A 329 9.97 -27.10 -6.58
N MET A 330 9.00 -26.26 -6.24
CA MET A 330 9.20 -24.88 -5.81
C MET A 330 10.00 -24.80 -4.50
N LEU A 331 9.83 -25.73 -3.56
CA LEU A 331 10.67 -25.79 -2.35
C LEU A 331 12.13 -26.11 -2.68
N ALA A 332 12.37 -27.00 -3.64
CA ALA A 332 13.72 -27.34 -4.08
C ALA A 332 14.36 -26.16 -4.85
N GLU A 333 13.61 -25.54 -5.77
CA GLU A 333 14.03 -24.33 -6.49
C GLU A 333 14.37 -23.21 -5.51
N MET A 334 13.51 -22.95 -4.51
CA MET A 334 13.75 -21.95 -3.47
C MET A 334 15.03 -22.24 -2.69
N LYS A 335 15.27 -23.50 -2.27
CA LYS A 335 16.53 -23.89 -1.60
C LYS A 335 17.74 -23.55 -2.46
N THR A 336 17.70 -23.87 -3.75
CA THR A 336 18.78 -23.58 -4.70
C THR A 336 19.01 -22.07 -4.84
N GLU A 337 17.95 -21.29 -5.00
CA GLU A 337 18.04 -19.84 -5.15
C GLU A 337 18.55 -19.15 -3.89
N LEU A 338 18.08 -19.55 -2.71
CA LEU A 338 18.54 -19.01 -1.42
C LEU A 338 20.02 -19.33 -1.19
N ALA A 339 20.46 -20.55 -1.50
CA ALA A 339 21.86 -20.91 -1.40
C ALA A 339 22.74 -20.07 -2.34
N ALA A 340 22.29 -19.83 -3.57
CA ALA A 340 22.99 -18.98 -4.53
C ALA A 340 23.05 -17.52 -4.08
N ALA A 341 21.97 -16.98 -3.51
CA ALA A 341 21.91 -15.59 -3.03
C ALA A 341 22.85 -15.32 -1.85
N GLN A 342 23.18 -16.34 -1.06
CA GLN A 342 24.10 -16.23 0.07
C GLN A 342 25.57 -16.39 -0.33
N GLN A 343 25.84 -16.92 -1.52
CA GLN A 343 27.19 -17.30 -1.95
C GLN A 343 27.64 -16.37 -3.08
N GLY A 344 28.60 -15.49 -2.78
CA GLY A 344 29.26 -14.71 -3.83
C GLY A 344 29.86 -13.40 -3.35
N GLU A 345 30.70 -12.83 -4.20
CA GLU A 345 31.30 -11.51 -4.00
C GLU A 345 30.23 -10.42 -3.83
N GLN A 346 29.10 -10.56 -4.53
CA GLN A 346 27.94 -9.67 -4.42
C GLN A 346 27.32 -9.67 -3.01
N ALA A 347 27.15 -10.85 -2.40
CA ALA A 347 26.63 -10.95 -1.04
C ALA A 347 27.60 -10.35 0.00
N ALA A 348 28.90 -10.58 -0.18
CA ALA A 348 29.93 -9.98 0.68
C ALA A 348 29.96 -8.45 0.55
N GLN A 349 29.89 -7.92 -0.67
CA GLN A 349 29.82 -6.48 -0.94
C GLN A 349 28.55 -5.86 -0.35
N ALA A 350 27.39 -6.50 -0.52
CA ALA A 350 26.13 -6.05 0.05
C ALA A 350 26.18 -6.00 1.58
N ASN A 351 26.72 -7.05 2.23
CA ASN A 351 26.89 -7.08 3.67
C ASN A 351 27.84 -5.99 4.19
N MET A 352 28.93 -5.73 3.47
CA MET A 352 29.87 -4.65 3.82
C MET A 352 29.20 -3.28 3.71
N MET A 353 28.48 -3.02 2.61
CA MET A 353 27.73 -1.78 2.42
C MET A 353 26.65 -1.61 3.49
N ALA A 354 25.91 -2.68 3.82
CA ALA A 354 24.91 -2.67 4.88
C ALA A 354 25.54 -2.32 6.25
N GLY A 355 26.68 -2.93 6.61
CA GLY A 355 27.39 -2.60 7.86
C GLY A 355 27.83 -1.14 7.94
N MET A 356 28.35 -0.58 6.84
CA MET A 356 28.70 0.83 6.75
C MET A 356 27.47 1.74 6.92
N MET A 357 26.38 1.44 6.20
CA MET A 357 25.10 2.16 6.32
C MET A 357 24.56 2.13 7.74
N ILE A 358 24.60 0.97 8.40
CA ILE A 358 24.13 0.79 9.78
C ILE A 358 24.89 1.71 10.73
N THR A 359 26.21 1.80 10.57
CA THR A 359 27.04 2.64 11.44
C THR A 359 26.79 4.13 11.19
N VAL A 360 26.69 4.54 9.92
CA VAL A 360 26.42 5.94 9.55
C VAL A 360 25.06 6.40 10.06
N VAL A 361 23.99 5.64 9.78
CA VAL A 361 22.63 5.97 10.23
C VAL A 361 22.51 5.91 11.75
N GLY A 362 23.17 4.93 12.40
CA GLY A 362 23.19 4.83 13.85
C GLY A 362 23.76 6.06 14.55
N GLY A 363 24.89 6.58 14.06
CA GLY A 363 25.52 7.79 14.61
C GLY A 363 24.71 9.07 14.42
N ILE A 364 23.77 9.07 13.47
CA ILE A 364 22.89 10.20 13.13
C ILE A 364 21.64 10.26 14.01
N LEU A 365 21.03 9.11 14.28
CA LEU A 365 19.77 9.05 15.04
C LEU A 365 19.99 9.44 16.51
N ASP A 366 21.18 9.19 17.05
CA ASP A 366 21.51 9.49 18.45
C ASP A 366 21.41 11.01 18.77
N PRO A 367 22.03 11.93 18.00
CA PRO A 367 21.80 13.36 18.14
C PRO A 367 20.34 13.81 18.02
N MET A 368 19.57 13.22 17.09
CA MET A 368 18.15 13.55 16.93
C MET A 368 17.34 13.13 18.16
N LEU A 369 17.60 11.95 18.71
CA LEU A 369 16.99 11.48 19.95
C LEU A 369 17.38 12.33 21.15
N ALA A 370 18.64 12.78 21.22
CA ALA A 370 19.16 13.55 22.34
C ALA A 370 18.77 15.04 22.30
N ALA A 371 18.24 15.53 21.18
CA ALA A 371 17.88 16.92 20.99
C ALA A 371 16.89 17.40 22.07
N LYS A 372 17.21 18.53 22.70
CA LYS A 372 16.41 19.21 23.72
C LYS A 372 15.78 20.51 23.20
N SER A 373 16.06 20.86 21.95
CA SER A 373 15.51 22.03 21.28
C SER A 373 15.35 21.80 19.78
N GLN A 374 14.52 22.62 19.14
CA GLN A 374 14.32 22.60 17.69
C GLN A 374 15.64 22.80 16.92
N ALA A 375 16.49 23.73 17.38
CA ALA A 375 17.75 24.03 16.71
C ALA A 375 18.72 22.84 16.74
N GLU A 376 18.82 22.13 17.87
CA GLU A 376 19.61 20.91 17.98
C GLU A 376 19.08 19.81 17.06
N PHE A 377 17.76 19.64 17.01
CA PHE A 377 17.11 18.66 16.14
C PHE A 377 17.33 18.96 14.65
N ASP A 378 17.10 20.21 14.23
CA ASP A 378 17.27 20.66 12.85
C ASP A 378 18.74 20.54 12.41
N GLN A 379 19.69 20.84 13.30
CA GLN A 379 21.12 20.64 13.03
C GLN A 379 21.46 19.18 12.77
N ALA A 380 20.94 18.26 13.59
CA ALA A 380 21.11 16.83 13.39
C ALA A 380 20.46 16.36 12.07
N LEU A 381 19.26 16.85 11.76
CA LEU A 381 18.55 16.55 10.50
C LEU A 381 19.33 17.01 9.27
N MET A 382 19.93 18.20 9.31
CA MET A 382 20.75 18.72 8.20
C MET A 382 21.97 17.84 7.92
N GLN A 383 22.60 17.25 8.94
CA GLN A 383 23.71 16.30 8.74
C GLN A 383 23.24 15.07 7.95
N VAL A 384 22.01 14.59 8.20
CA VAL A 384 21.40 13.49 7.44
C VAL A 384 21.22 13.88 5.99
N MET A 385 20.65 15.06 5.75
CA MET A 385 20.38 15.53 4.40
C MET A 385 21.66 15.76 3.59
N GLN A 386 22.76 16.17 4.23
CA GLN A 386 24.07 16.29 3.58
C GLN A 386 24.67 14.93 3.21
N LEU A 387 24.40 13.89 4.00
CA LEU A 387 24.86 12.54 3.72
C LEU A 387 23.93 11.79 2.74
N ALA A 388 22.66 12.18 2.63
CA ALA A 388 21.68 11.51 1.78
C ALA A 388 22.14 11.31 0.32
N PRO A 389 22.75 12.29 -0.39
CA PRO A 389 23.28 12.06 -1.74
C PRO A 389 24.39 11.01 -1.79
N MET A 390 25.27 10.97 -0.79
CA MET A 390 26.34 9.98 -0.69
C MET A 390 25.78 8.56 -0.48
N LEU A 391 24.66 8.46 0.23
CA LEU A 391 23.95 7.20 0.48
C LEU A 391 22.97 6.82 -0.66
N GLY A 392 22.94 7.59 -1.75
CA GLY A 392 22.01 7.36 -2.86
C GLY A 392 20.54 7.69 -2.54
N LEU A 393 20.29 8.42 -1.45
CA LEU A 393 18.96 8.82 -0.96
C LEU A 393 18.54 10.23 -1.43
N GLY A 394 19.41 10.96 -2.13
CA GLY A 394 19.12 12.30 -2.66
C GLY A 394 18.37 12.22 -4.00
N GLY A 395 17.08 12.58 -4.00
CA GLY A 395 16.21 12.51 -5.19
C GLY A 395 16.69 13.36 -6.37
N GLY A 396 16.77 12.72 -7.54
CA GLY A 396 16.96 13.36 -8.83
C GLY A 396 16.23 12.55 -9.90
N GLY A 397 15.22 13.18 -10.53
CA GLY A 397 14.45 12.60 -11.63
C GLY A 397 15.34 12.11 -12.76
N GLY A 398 15.26 10.81 -13.02
CA GLY A 398 15.81 10.10 -14.17
C GLY A 398 14.94 8.87 -14.41
N PRO A 399 14.73 8.44 -15.66
CA PRO A 399 13.72 7.45 -15.98
C PRO A 399 14.09 6.11 -15.34
N ALA A 400 13.19 5.60 -14.48
CA ALA A 400 13.19 4.23 -13.98
C ALA A 400 14.59 3.64 -13.65
N GLY A 401 15.26 4.20 -12.64
CA GLY A 401 16.50 3.63 -12.10
C GLY A 401 16.20 2.66 -10.98
N GLY A 402 16.27 1.37 -11.26
CA GLY A 402 16.13 0.30 -10.27
C GLY A 402 17.15 0.40 -9.13
N PHE A 403 16.78 -0.17 -7.98
CA PHE A 403 17.67 -0.42 -6.85
C PHE A 403 19.06 -0.90 -7.33
N PRO A 404 20.16 -0.23 -6.93
CA PRO A 404 21.50 -0.69 -7.28
C PRO A 404 21.80 -1.93 -6.44
N GLY A 405 21.64 -3.11 -7.04
CA GLY A 405 21.95 -4.40 -6.38
C GLY A 405 21.19 -5.61 -6.92
N GLY A 406 20.19 -5.44 -7.79
CA GLY A 406 19.58 -6.57 -8.49
C GLY A 406 20.60 -7.23 -9.45
N PRO A 407 20.80 -8.56 -9.42
CA PRO A 407 21.62 -9.25 -10.40
C PRO A 407 21.12 -8.91 -11.81
N GLY A 408 22.02 -8.41 -12.65
CA GLY A 408 21.74 -8.12 -14.05
C GLY A 408 21.20 -9.35 -14.76
N PHE A 409 20.01 -9.24 -15.35
CA PHE A 409 19.43 -10.30 -16.15
C PHE A 409 20.19 -10.41 -17.48
N PRO A 410 20.68 -11.61 -17.85
CA PRO A 410 21.19 -11.86 -19.19
C PRO A 410 20.05 -11.81 -20.22
N GLY A 411 20.40 -11.37 -21.43
CA GLY A 411 19.49 -10.96 -22.50
C GLY A 411 18.38 -11.95 -22.86
N GLY A 412 17.24 -11.38 -23.23
CA GLY A 412 16.13 -12.12 -23.83
C GLY A 412 16.50 -12.68 -25.21
N PRO A 413 15.91 -13.83 -25.61
CA PRO A 413 16.11 -14.39 -26.93
C PRO A 413 15.50 -13.48 -28.00
N GLY A 414 16.27 -13.31 -29.08
CA GLY A 414 16.01 -12.37 -30.16
C GLY A 414 14.66 -12.56 -30.86
N GLY A 415 13.98 -11.43 -31.06
CA GLY A 415 12.98 -11.29 -32.12
C GLY A 415 13.65 -11.15 -33.49
N PRO A 416 12.94 -11.44 -34.60
CA PRO A 416 13.52 -11.63 -35.92
C PRO A 416 14.14 -10.35 -36.46
N GLY A 417 15.35 -10.48 -37.00
CA GLY A 417 16.10 -9.39 -37.61
C GLY A 417 15.36 -8.75 -38.77
N PHE A 418 15.26 -7.42 -38.74
CA PHE A 418 15.09 -6.61 -39.93
C PHE A 418 16.44 -6.49 -40.65
N PRO A 419 16.51 -6.72 -41.98
CA PRO A 419 17.75 -6.62 -42.73
C PRO A 419 18.17 -5.15 -42.87
N GLY A 420 19.48 -4.94 -42.66
CA GLY A 420 20.13 -3.65 -42.70
C GLY A 420 20.08 -2.97 -44.07
N GLY A 421 20.06 -1.64 -44.03
CA GLY A 421 20.20 -0.79 -45.20
C GLY A 421 21.62 -0.81 -45.76
N ALA A 422 21.70 -0.77 -47.08
CA ALA A 422 22.85 -0.28 -47.83
C ALA A 422 22.37 0.85 -48.75
N GLU A 423 22.99 2.02 -48.50
CA GLU A 423 23.26 3.25 -49.28
C GLU A 423 22.77 3.47 -50.74
N PRO A 424 22.84 4.74 -51.24
CA PRO A 424 21.78 5.39 -52.00
C PRO A 424 21.97 5.38 -53.52
N ALA A 425 20.88 5.59 -54.25
CA ALA A 425 20.91 6.09 -55.62
C ALA A 425 19.76 7.09 -55.83
N GLY A 426 20.05 8.14 -56.59
CA GLY A 426 19.28 9.38 -56.71
C GLY A 426 17.95 9.31 -57.49
N PRO A 427 17.47 10.48 -57.98
CA PRO A 427 16.08 10.90 -57.84
C PRO A 427 15.18 10.40 -58.97
N GLY A 428 13.93 10.08 -58.64
CA GLY A 428 12.88 9.74 -59.58
C GLY A 428 11.53 10.20 -59.03
N SER A 429 10.79 10.87 -59.90
CA SER A 429 9.57 11.63 -59.67
C SER A 429 8.32 10.77 -59.43
N ASP A 430 7.28 11.49 -59.02
CA ASP A 430 5.85 11.20 -59.24
C ASP A 430 5.06 10.44 -58.17
N ASP A 431 4.13 11.23 -57.58
CA ASP A 431 2.71 10.94 -57.38
C ASP A 431 2.19 10.06 -56.22
N ALA A 432 1.34 10.74 -55.43
CA ALA A 432 0.00 10.33 -54.99
C ALA A 432 -0.19 9.36 -53.79
N PHE A 433 -0.73 9.93 -52.70
CA PHE A 433 -1.78 9.30 -51.87
C PHE A 433 -3.04 9.00 -52.73
N PRO A 434 -3.91 8.01 -52.45
CA PRO A 434 -4.58 7.73 -51.15
C PRO A 434 -4.64 6.22 -50.78
N PHE A 435 -4.93 5.78 -49.55
CA PHE A 435 -6.16 5.89 -48.74
C PHE A 435 -5.89 5.70 -47.25
#